data_AF-A0A2S9V3E1-F1
#
_entry.id   AF-A0A2S9V3E1-F1
#
_cell.length_a   1.000
_cell.length_b   1.000
_cell.length_c   1.000
_cell.angle_alpha   90.00
_cell.angle_beta   90.00
_cell.angle_gamma   90.00
#
_symmetry.space_group_name_H-M   'P 1'
#
loop_
_entity.id
_entity.type
_entity.pdbx_description
1 polymer ?
#
loop_
_entity_poly.entity_id
_entity_poly.type
_entity_poly.pdbx_seq_one_letter_code
_entity_poly.pdbx_strand_id
1 'polypeptide(L)'
;MQRIISLLLVCFCAMAPVVLRAQTSDATGDPTKRQALARSYAEIVGRLALTDKLFAAMAEQCDTKVAMPSQSYSAIDYALRMQTNMSFFQWRKQFSDPAQEAKLVKQLMSSTLTDIGGCEESAVQRWFAGMLQNMLQPFVEQLTELPDLLGISRDKPDEEQLVRVFIHQLARYQQLSVAEIRGLAMALESGMYRYSMVAFTNQITKDYPQSVALREYVYQQTNTAGDLYELADSLRFTDRVRAVTLFGEAAEQGSFVAQRWYGNYQACVGNTEQALQWLNKARQNEPDEASFIDDIISEIKALGEPTNCLDGWVY
;
A
#
# COMPACT_ATOMS: atom_id res chain seq x y z
N MET A 1 4.98 13.04 78.85
CA MET A 1 3.61 12.52 79.01
C MET A 1 2.67 13.24 78.05
N GLN A 2 2.12 12.44 77.14
CA GLN A 2 0.92 12.61 76.29
C GLN A 2 0.50 14.03 75.86
N ARG A 3 0.76 14.35 74.59
CA ARG A 3 -0.02 15.32 73.82
C ARG A 3 -1.21 14.60 73.18
N ILE A 4 -2.36 15.25 73.29
CA ILE A 4 -3.67 14.84 72.85
C ILE A 4 -3.85 15.13 71.35
N ILE A 5 -4.07 14.04 70.60
CA ILE A 5 -5.05 13.79 69.53
C ILE A 5 -5.54 15.01 68.72
N SER A 6 -5.30 14.98 67.42
CA SER A 6 -6.31 15.39 66.42
C SER A 6 -6.08 14.66 65.09
N LEU A 7 -7.20 14.12 64.60
CA LEU A 7 -7.45 13.40 63.35
C LEU A 7 -6.48 13.68 62.18
N LEU A 8 -5.88 12.61 61.66
CA LEU A 8 -5.45 12.54 60.26
C LEU A 8 -6.20 11.38 59.60
N LEU A 9 -7.21 11.75 58.80
CA LEU A 9 -7.71 10.92 57.71
C LEU A 9 -6.53 10.62 56.78
N VAL A 10 -5.92 9.45 56.91
CA VAL A 10 -5.09 8.88 55.84
C VAL A 10 -6.06 8.17 54.90
N CYS A 11 -6.54 8.93 53.92
CA CYS A 11 -7.21 8.36 52.77
C CYS A 11 -6.16 7.53 52.02
N PHE A 12 -6.38 6.22 51.97
CA PHE A 12 -5.65 5.27 51.15
C PHE A 12 -5.69 5.75 49.68
N CYS A 13 -4.62 6.39 49.21
CA CYS A 13 -4.36 6.43 47.78
C CYS A 13 -3.85 5.05 47.39
N ALA A 14 -4.81 4.20 47.01
CA ALA A 14 -4.56 3.01 46.23
C ALA A 14 -3.69 3.41 45.03
N MET A 15 -2.42 3.01 45.04
CA MET A 15 -1.67 2.89 43.81
C MET A 15 -2.31 1.75 43.03
N ALA A 16 -3.33 2.09 42.24
CA ALA A 16 -3.81 1.22 41.20
C ALA A 16 -2.60 0.92 40.31
N PRO A 17 -2.23 -0.35 40.10
CA PRO A 17 -1.33 -0.67 39.00
C PRO A 17 -2.05 -0.14 37.76
N VAL A 18 -1.44 0.85 37.10
CA VAL A 18 -1.81 1.19 35.72
C VAL A 18 -1.43 -0.05 34.93
N VAL A 19 -2.38 -0.98 34.85
CA VAL A 19 -2.42 -1.99 33.81
C VAL A 19 -2.51 -1.16 32.54
N LEU A 20 -1.38 -0.97 31.88
CA LEU A 20 -1.34 -0.75 30.44
C LEU A 20 -2.13 -1.90 29.84
N ARG A 21 -3.44 -1.73 29.71
CA ARG A 21 -4.23 -2.37 28.68
C ARG A 21 -3.63 -1.84 27.39
N ALA A 22 -2.59 -2.53 26.92
CA ALA A 22 -2.44 -2.69 25.50
C ALA A 22 -3.84 -3.06 25.00
N GLN A 23 -4.45 -2.19 24.22
CA GLN A 23 -5.51 -2.61 23.32
C GLN A 23 -4.82 -3.56 22.34
N THR A 24 -4.66 -4.81 22.77
CA THR A 24 -4.60 -5.93 21.85
C THR A 24 -5.95 -5.89 21.14
N SER A 25 -6.00 -5.23 19.99
CA SER A 25 -7.08 -5.49 19.05
C SER A 25 -7.07 -6.99 18.81
N ASP A 26 -8.14 -7.65 19.25
CA ASP A 26 -8.33 -9.10 19.32
C ASP A 26 -7.48 -9.93 18.35
N ALA A 27 -6.29 -10.35 18.80
CA ALA A 27 -5.51 -11.42 18.18
C ALA A 27 -6.05 -12.82 18.59
N THR A 28 -7.25 -12.86 19.18
CA THR A 28 -8.06 -14.07 19.36
C THR A 28 -9.43 -13.84 18.73
N GLY A 29 -9.43 -13.58 17.42
CA GLY A 29 -10.66 -13.40 16.65
C GLY A 29 -11.54 -14.65 16.72
N ASP A 30 -12.84 -14.43 16.92
CA ASP A 30 -13.91 -15.43 16.78
C ASP A 30 -13.59 -16.42 15.65
N PRO A 31 -13.44 -17.73 15.93
CA PRO A 31 -13.09 -18.75 14.93
C PRO A 31 -13.98 -18.69 13.68
N THR A 32 -15.23 -18.28 13.85
CA THR A 32 -16.21 -18.11 12.77
C THR A 32 -15.81 -16.99 11.82
N LYS A 33 -15.31 -15.87 12.34
CA LYS A 33 -14.82 -14.74 11.54
C LYS A 33 -13.55 -15.08 10.76
N ARG A 34 -12.62 -15.80 11.39
CA ARG A 34 -11.38 -16.24 10.71
C ARG A 34 -11.67 -17.25 9.61
N GLN A 35 -12.61 -18.17 9.82
CA GLN A 35 -13.07 -19.10 8.79
C GLN A 35 -13.76 -18.37 7.63
N ALA A 36 -14.61 -17.38 7.93
CA ALA A 36 -15.25 -16.56 6.90
C ALA A 36 -14.21 -15.82 6.05
N LEU A 37 -13.22 -15.18 6.69
CA LEU A 37 -12.13 -14.51 6.00
C LEU A 37 -11.34 -15.48 5.10
N ALA A 38 -10.97 -16.65 5.62
CA ALA A 38 -10.28 -17.67 4.83
C ALA A 38 -11.08 -18.14 3.60
N ARG A 39 -12.42 -18.23 3.71
CA ARG A 39 -13.29 -18.52 2.57
C ARG A 39 -13.28 -17.38 1.56
N SER A 40 -13.35 -16.13 1.99
CA SER A 40 -13.26 -14.96 1.10
C SER A 40 -11.96 -14.96 0.30
N TYR A 41 -10.81 -15.22 0.94
CA TYR A 41 -9.54 -15.39 0.22
C TYR A 41 -9.59 -16.55 -0.78
N ALA A 42 -10.06 -17.73 -0.36
CA ALA A 42 -10.12 -18.89 -1.24
C ALA A 42 -11.02 -18.64 -2.47
N GLU A 43 -12.16 -17.97 -2.29
CA GLU A 43 -13.07 -17.61 -3.38
C GLU A 43 -12.45 -16.59 -4.34
N ILE A 44 -11.87 -15.50 -3.83
CA ILE A 44 -11.27 -14.44 -4.66
C ILE A 44 -10.04 -14.98 -5.40
N VAL A 45 -9.09 -15.59 -4.68
CA VAL A 45 -7.87 -16.13 -5.29
C VAL A 45 -8.20 -17.28 -6.26
N GLY A 46 -9.21 -18.09 -5.95
CA GLY A 46 -9.72 -19.13 -6.85
C GLY A 46 -10.29 -18.58 -8.16
N ARG A 47 -11.08 -17.49 -8.10
CA ARG A 47 -11.60 -16.81 -9.31
C ARG A 47 -10.49 -16.19 -10.15
N LEU A 48 -9.48 -15.59 -9.52
CA LEU A 48 -8.31 -15.04 -10.19
C LEU A 48 -7.48 -16.14 -10.87
N ALA A 49 -7.26 -17.27 -10.18
CA ALA A 49 -6.57 -18.44 -10.74
C ALA A 49 -7.34 -19.09 -11.89
N LEU A 50 -8.67 -19.15 -11.81
CA LEU A 50 -9.52 -19.62 -12.90
C LEU A 50 -9.45 -18.69 -14.11
N THR A 51 -9.45 -17.37 -13.89
CA THR A 51 -9.31 -16.37 -14.97
C THR A 51 -7.98 -16.53 -15.71
N ASP A 52 -6.87 -16.69 -14.98
CA ASP A 52 -5.55 -17.00 -15.55
C ASP A 52 -5.59 -18.26 -16.45
N LYS A 53 -6.23 -19.33 -15.96
CA LYS A 53 -6.36 -20.58 -16.72
C LYS A 53 -7.27 -20.45 -17.95
N LEU A 54 -8.33 -19.66 -17.88
CA LEU A 54 -9.20 -19.38 -19.02
C LEU A 54 -8.46 -18.60 -20.10
N PHE A 55 -7.64 -17.61 -19.72
CA PHE A 55 -6.81 -16.89 -20.69
C PHE A 55 -5.81 -17.81 -21.38
N ALA A 56 -5.10 -18.66 -20.62
CA ALA A 56 -4.18 -19.63 -21.19
C ALA A 56 -4.88 -20.62 -22.14
N ALA A 57 -6.05 -21.13 -21.76
CA ALA A 57 -6.82 -22.05 -22.59
C ALA A 57 -7.37 -21.39 -23.86
N MET A 58 -7.84 -20.14 -23.77
CA MET A 58 -8.28 -19.36 -24.93
C MET A 58 -7.12 -19.07 -25.89
N ALA A 59 -5.95 -18.71 -25.35
CA ALA A 59 -4.74 -18.49 -26.13
C ALA A 59 -4.33 -19.73 -26.91
N GLU A 60 -4.30 -20.88 -26.23
CA GLU A 60 -3.97 -22.17 -26.84
C GLU A 60 -4.99 -22.59 -27.89
N GLN A 61 -6.29 -22.52 -27.56
CA GLN A 61 -7.34 -23.03 -28.44
C GLN A 61 -7.58 -22.17 -29.68
N CYS A 62 -7.39 -20.85 -29.57
CA CYS A 62 -7.60 -19.91 -30.68
C CYS A 62 -6.30 -19.42 -31.34
N ASP A 63 -5.13 -19.96 -30.95
CA ASP A 63 -3.81 -19.53 -31.42
C ASP A 63 -3.62 -18.00 -31.31
N THR A 64 -3.96 -17.46 -30.14
CA THR A 64 -3.85 -16.01 -29.86
C THR A 64 -2.80 -15.73 -28.79
N LYS A 65 -2.40 -14.46 -28.67
CA LYS A 65 -1.42 -14.01 -27.67
C LYS A 65 -2.06 -13.38 -26.43
N VAL A 66 -3.32 -13.71 -26.13
CA VAL A 66 -3.99 -13.21 -24.93
C VAL A 66 -3.39 -13.90 -23.70
N ALA A 67 -3.06 -13.13 -22.67
CA ALA A 67 -2.51 -13.66 -21.43
C ALA A 67 -2.82 -12.66 -20.31
N MET A 68 -2.84 -13.13 -19.07
CA MET A 68 -2.94 -12.22 -17.93
C MET A 68 -1.80 -11.18 -18.00
N PRO A 69 -2.09 -9.87 -17.96
CA PRO A 69 -1.05 -8.86 -17.96
C PRO A 69 -0.11 -9.05 -16.77
N SER A 70 1.21 -8.91 -16.99
CA SER A 70 2.20 -9.14 -15.92
C SER A 70 1.96 -8.25 -14.70
N GLN A 71 1.53 -7.00 -14.91
CA GLN A 71 1.18 -6.07 -13.84
C GLN A 71 0.00 -6.57 -13.00
N SER A 72 -1.02 -7.17 -13.64
CA SER A 72 -2.14 -7.76 -12.92
C SER A 72 -1.71 -8.99 -12.12
N TYR A 73 -0.84 -9.83 -12.67
CA TYR A 73 -0.27 -10.96 -11.93
C TYR A 73 0.53 -10.50 -10.70
N SER A 74 1.38 -9.49 -10.86
CA SER A 74 2.10 -8.86 -9.74
C SER A 74 1.14 -8.23 -8.74
N ALA A 75 0.04 -7.60 -9.17
CA ALA A 75 -0.95 -7.02 -8.25
C ALA A 75 -1.60 -8.10 -7.37
N ILE A 76 -2.00 -9.23 -7.97
CA ILE A 76 -2.55 -10.38 -7.22
C ILE A 76 -1.53 -10.91 -6.23
N ASP A 77 -0.30 -11.17 -6.72
CA ASP A 77 0.77 -11.74 -5.91
C ASP A 77 1.17 -10.82 -4.74
N TYR A 78 1.35 -9.53 -5.01
CA TYR A 78 1.72 -8.54 -4.01
C TYR A 78 0.63 -8.38 -2.95
N ALA A 79 -0.64 -8.21 -3.36
CA ALA A 79 -1.76 -8.10 -2.43
C ALA A 79 -1.84 -9.33 -1.50
N LEU A 80 -1.77 -10.53 -2.09
CA LEU A 80 -1.84 -11.78 -1.34
C LEU A 80 -0.66 -11.94 -0.39
N ARG A 81 0.56 -11.67 -0.84
CA ARG A 81 1.76 -11.77 0.00
C ARG A 81 1.71 -10.82 1.16
N MET A 82 1.30 -9.57 0.92
CA MET A 82 1.23 -8.56 1.95
C MET A 82 0.36 -9.03 3.10
N GLN A 83 -0.83 -9.55 2.82
CA GLN A 83 -1.80 -9.93 3.85
C GLN A 83 -1.62 -11.35 4.44
N THR A 84 -1.01 -12.27 3.70
CA THR A 84 -0.99 -13.71 4.07
C THR A 84 0.41 -14.32 4.20
N ASN A 85 1.45 -13.61 3.75
CA ASN A 85 2.81 -14.13 3.58
C ASN A 85 2.91 -15.34 2.61
N MET A 86 1.97 -15.48 1.68
CA MET A 86 2.01 -16.46 0.60
C MET A 86 1.96 -15.78 -0.76
N SER A 87 2.85 -16.20 -1.66
CA SER A 87 2.77 -15.80 -3.08
C SER A 87 1.55 -16.45 -3.74
N PHE A 88 1.10 -15.85 -4.84
CA PHE A 88 -0.02 -16.40 -5.60
C PHE A 88 0.28 -17.82 -6.10
N PHE A 89 1.54 -18.08 -6.49
CA PHE A 89 2.01 -19.41 -6.84
C PHE A 89 1.95 -20.39 -5.67
N GLN A 90 2.45 -19.99 -4.48
CA GLN A 90 2.42 -20.83 -3.28
C GLN A 90 0.98 -21.17 -2.87
N TRP A 91 0.08 -20.19 -2.93
CA TRP A 91 -1.33 -20.39 -2.61
C TRP A 91 -1.98 -21.44 -3.51
N ARG A 92 -1.81 -21.30 -4.83
CA ARG A 92 -2.34 -22.27 -5.79
C ARG A 92 -1.76 -23.66 -5.56
N LYS A 93 -0.45 -23.76 -5.34
CA LYS A 93 0.20 -25.05 -5.06
C LYS A 93 -0.38 -25.75 -3.82
N GLN A 94 -0.79 -24.98 -2.81
CA GLN A 94 -1.29 -25.52 -1.55
C GLN A 94 -2.79 -25.82 -1.55
N PHE A 95 -3.60 -24.97 -2.21
CA PHE A 95 -5.06 -24.99 -2.06
C PHE A 95 -5.83 -25.33 -3.34
N SER A 96 -5.20 -25.28 -4.52
CA SER A 96 -5.88 -25.65 -5.77
C SER A 96 -6.02 -27.17 -5.93
N ASP A 97 -7.07 -27.57 -6.63
CA ASP A 97 -7.22 -28.91 -7.22
C ASP A 97 -7.09 -28.80 -8.74
N PRO A 98 -5.92 -29.13 -9.33
CA PRO A 98 -5.67 -28.98 -10.76
C PRO A 98 -6.64 -29.77 -11.64
N ALA A 99 -7.15 -30.92 -11.17
CA ALA A 99 -8.06 -31.76 -11.95
C ALA A 99 -9.46 -31.12 -12.02
N GLN A 100 -9.95 -30.56 -10.90
CA GLN A 100 -11.21 -29.84 -10.89
C GLN A 100 -11.12 -28.52 -11.66
N GLU A 101 -10.01 -27.78 -11.53
CA GLU A 101 -9.75 -26.56 -12.32
C GLU A 101 -9.79 -26.87 -13.82
N ALA A 102 -9.08 -27.91 -14.29
CA ALA A 102 -9.06 -28.27 -15.70
C ALA A 102 -10.47 -28.66 -16.23
N LYS A 103 -11.26 -29.37 -15.41
CA LYS A 103 -12.65 -29.70 -15.76
C LYS A 103 -13.51 -28.45 -15.90
N LEU A 104 -13.41 -27.52 -14.95
CA LEU A 104 -14.16 -26.27 -14.97
C LEU A 104 -13.77 -25.39 -16.16
N VAL A 105 -12.46 -25.26 -16.43
CA VAL A 105 -11.93 -24.52 -17.59
C VAL A 105 -12.49 -25.10 -18.88
N LYS A 106 -12.47 -26.43 -19.06
CA LYS A 106 -13.01 -27.08 -20.27
C LYS A 106 -14.50 -26.79 -20.47
N GLN A 107 -15.29 -26.84 -19.39
CA GLN A 107 -16.72 -26.55 -19.44
C GLN A 107 -16.99 -25.08 -19.83
N LEU A 108 -16.29 -24.15 -19.18
CA LEU A 108 -16.43 -22.72 -19.44
C LEU A 108 -15.96 -22.36 -20.85
N MET A 109 -14.81 -22.87 -21.29
CA MET A 109 -14.26 -22.61 -22.63
C MET A 109 -15.25 -22.99 -23.75
N SER A 110 -15.91 -24.15 -23.63
CA SER A 110 -16.92 -24.56 -24.61
C SER A 110 -18.12 -23.61 -24.66
N SER A 111 -18.59 -23.13 -23.50
CA SER A 111 -19.68 -22.14 -23.45
C SER A 111 -19.21 -20.80 -24.01
N THR A 112 -18.07 -20.30 -23.52
CA THR A 112 -17.51 -19.01 -23.91
C THR A 112 -17.27 -18.92 -25.41
N LEU A 113 -16.66 -19.94 -26.03
CA LEU A 113 -16.45 -19.94 -27.48
C LEU A 113 -17.77 -19.95 -28.26
N THR A 114 -18.80 -20.61 -27.74
CA THR A 114 -20.13 -20.57 -28.37
C THR A 114 -20.71 -19.15 -28.28
N ASP A 115 -20.58 -18.51 -27.12
CA ASP A 115 -21.16 -17.18 -26.85
C ASP A 115 -20.47 -16.07 -27.64
N ILE A 116 -19.15 -16.15 -27.82
CA ILE A 116 -18.37 -15.13 -28.55
C ILE A 116 -18.29 -15.39 -30.06
N GLY A 117 -18.86 -16.50 -30.56
CA GLY A 117 -18.88 -16.84 -31.99
C GLY A 117 -17.60 -17.52 -32.50
N GLY A 118 -16.85 -18.16 -31.61
CA GLY A 118 -15.65 -18.94 -31.93
C GLY A 118 -14.35 -18.16 -31.74
N CYS A 119 -13.31 -18.54 -32.51
CA CYS A 119 -11.95 -18.00 -32.38
C CYS A 119 -11.69 -16.78 -33.29
N GLU A 120 -12.70 -15.96 -33.56
CA GLU A 120 -12.48 -14.72 -34.29
C GLU A 120 -11.65 -13.76 -33.41
N GLU A 121 -10.53 -13.24 -33.94
CA GLU A 121 -9.61 -12.39 -33.18
C GLU A 121 -10.31 -11.21 -32.51
N SER A 122 -11.21 -10.52 -33.22
CA SER A 122 -11.96 -9.37 -32.69
C SER A 122 -12.89 -9.75 -31.53
N ALA A 123 -13.44 -10.97 -31.55
CA ALA A 123 -14.33 -11.47 -30.51
C ALA A 123 -13.54 -11.90 -29.28
N VAL A 124 -12.42 -12.63 -29.48
CA VAL A 124 -11.50 -13.03 -28.42
C VAL A 124 -10.92 -11.81 -27.70
N GLN A 125 -10.52 -10.77 -28.45
CA GLN A 125 -9.99 -9.53 -27.86
C GLN A 125 -11.05 -8.77 -27.05
N ARG A 126 -12.29 -8.66 -27.56
CA ARG A 126 -13.40 -8.04 -26.81
C ARG A 126 -13.73 -8.82 -25.54
N TRP A 127 -13.76 -10.15 -25.61
CA TRP A 127 -13.96 -11.00 -24.45
C TRP A 127 -12.84 -10.82 -23.42
N PHE A 128 -11.60 -10.84 -23.87
CA PHE A 128 -10.43 -10.64 -23.02
C PHE A 128 -10.47 -9.28 -22.32
N ALA A 129 -10.72 -8.19 -23.05
CA ALA A 129 -10.89 -6.86 -22.48
C ALA A 129 -12.03 -6.82 -21.45
N GLY A 130 -13.17 -7.46 -21.75
CA GLY A 130 -14.29 -7.57 -20.83
C GLY A 130 -13.95 -8.35 -19.56
N MET A 131 -13.19 -9.43 -19.65
CA MET A 131 -12.71 -10.20 -18.50
C MET A 131 -11.71 -9.40 -17.65
N LEU A 132 -10.82 -8.63 -18.27
CA LEU A 132 -9.91 -7.75 -17.53
C LEU A 132 -10.70 -6.73 -16.70
N GLN A 133 -11.63 -6.02 -17.34
CA GLN A 133 -12.39 -4.94 -16.72
C GLN A 133 -13.38 -5.43 -15.66
N ASN A 134 -14.12 -6.50 -15.94
CA ASN A 134 -15.28 -6.89 -15.11
C ASN A 134 -14.98 -8.02 -14.12
N MET A 135 -13.88 -8.76 -14.32
CA MET A 135 -13.50 -9.86 -13.43
C MET A 135 -12.16 -9.58 -12.77
N LEU A 136 -11.11 -9.39 -13.55
CA LEU A 136 -9.76 -9.32 -13.00
C LEU A 136 -9.57 -8.12 -12.07
N GLN A 137 -9.84 -6.91 -12.55
CA GLN A 137 -9.61 -5.67 -11.80
C GLN A 137 -10.43 -5.62 -10.48
N PRO A 138 -11.75 -5.88 -10.50
CA PRO A 138 -12.55 -5.85 -9.27
C PRO A 138 -12.15 -6.91 -8.24
N PHE A 139 -11.73 -8.11 -8.67
CA PHE A 139 -11.28 -9.13 -7.72
C PHE A 139 -9.89 -8.82 -7.15
N VAL A 140 -9.02 -8.13 -7.89
CA VAL A 140 -7.75 -7.62 -7.36
C VAL A 140 -8.02 -6.55 -6.31
N GLU A 141 -8.93 -5.62 -6.58
CA GLU A 141 -9.33 -4.58 -5.61
C GLU A 141 -9.91 -5.20 -4.33
N GLN A 142 -10.86 -6.14 -4.46
CA GLN A 142 -11.40 -6.88 -3.32
C GLN A 142 -10.31 -7.59 -2.52
N LEU A 143 -9.33 -8.21 -3.21
CA LEU A 143 -8.21 -8.86 -2.55
C LEU A 143 -7.42 -7.85 -1.72
N THR A 144 -7.10 -6.66 -2.27
CA THR A 144 -6.34 -5.62 -1.55
C THR A 144 -7.05 -5.04 -0.32
N GLU A 145 -8.38 -5.13 -0.28
CA GLU A 145 -9.20 -4.64 0.84
C GLU A 145 -9.38 -5.67 1.97
N LEU A 146 -9.01 -6.94 1.74
CA LEU A 146 -9.17 -7.97 2.77
C LEU A 146 -8.26 -7.72 3.98
N PRO A 147 -8.77 -7.97 5.21
CA PRO A 147 -7.94 -8.01 6.40
C PRO A 147 -6.86 -9.07 6.34
N ASP A 148 -5.79 -8.88 7.12
CA ASP A 148 -4.68 -9.83 7.22
C ASP A 148 -5.16 -11.23 7.66
N LEU A 149 -4.64 -12.25 6.98
CA LEU A 149 -4.89 -13.65 7.29
C LEU A 149 -3.59 -14.36 7.63
N LEU A 150 -3.10 -14.05 8.82
CA LEU A 150 -1.82 -14.56 9.33
C LEU A 150 -1.89 -16.06 9.67
N GLY A 151 -0.74 -16.72 9.66
CA GLY A 151 -0.57 -18.10 10.12
C GLY A 151 -0.96 -19.19 9.13
N ILE A 152 -1.20 -18.84 7.85
CA ILE A 152 -1.42 -19.82 6.78
C ILE A 152 -0.11 -20.26 6.14
N SER A 153 0.82 -19.33 5.93
CA SER A 153 2.15 -19.63 5.43
C SER A 153 2.97 -20.37 6.49
N ARG A 154 3.56 -21.52 6.11
CA ARG A 154 4.43 -22.32 6.99
C ARG A 154 5.88 -21.84 6.99
N ASP A 155 6.33 -21.31 5.86
CA ASP A 155 7.73 -20.96 5.65
C ASP A 155 7.83 -19.46 5.36
N LYS A 156 8.67 -18.77 6.14
CA LYS A 156 9.03 -17.38 5.90
C LYS A 156 10.35 -17.35 5.10
N PRO A 157 10.46 -16.52 4.05
CA PRO A 157 11.74 -16.34 3.38
C PRO A 157 12.81 -15.84 4.34
N ASP A 158 14.00 -16.43 4.27
CA ASP A 158 15.16 -15.93 5.02
C ASP A 158 15.68 -14.59 4.46
N GLU A 159 16.58 -13.96 5.19
CA GLU A 159 17.15 -12.65 4.86
C GLU A 159 17.74 -12.61 3.43
N GLU A 160 18.51 -13.62 3.06
CA GLU A 160 19.18 -13.69 1.76
C GLU A 160 18.16 -13.88 0.63
N GLN A 161 17.12 -14.67 0.88
CA GLN A 161 15.98 -14.81 -0.04
C GLN A 161 15.25 -13.48 -0.21
N LEU A 162 14.99 -12.73 0.86
CA LEU A 162 14.32 -11.43 0.78
C LEU A 162 15.12 -10.43 -0.05
N VAL A 163 16.44 -10.35 0.15
CA VAL A 163 17.31 -9.48 -0.64
C VAL A 163 17.33 -9.90 -2.12
N ARG A 164 17.39 -11.21 -2.42
CA ARG A 164 17.32 -11.70 -3.81
C ARG A 164 15.99 -11.36 -4.48
N VAL A 165 14.88 -11.53 -3.77
CA VAL A 165 13.55 -11.18 -4.28
C VAL A 165 13.50 -9.69 -4.58
N PHE A 166 13.96 -8.84 -3.67
CA PHE A 166 14.04 -7.40 -3.88
C PHE A 166 14.82 -7.04 -5.15
N ILE A 167 16.03 -7.59 -5.32
CA ILE A 167 16.88 -7.32 -6.50
C ILE A 167 16.17 -7.76 -7.80
N HIS A 168 15.57 -8.95 -7.80
CA HIS A 168 14.87 -9.46 -8.98
C HIS A 168 13.63 -8.61 -9.33
N GLN A 169 12.88 -8.16 -8.33
CA GLN A 169 11.73 -7.28 -8.52
C GLN A 169 12.15 -5.90 -9.03
N LEU A 170 13.18 -5.33 -8.43
CA LEU A 170 13.76 -4.05 -8.85
C LEU A 170 14.21 -4.09 -10.31
N ALA A 171 14.88 -5.17 -10.75
CA ALA A 171 15.32 -5.33 -12.14
C ALA A 171 14.15 -5.44 -13.16
N ARG A 172 12.94 -5.77 -12.70
CA ARG A 172 11.76 -6.02 -13.54
C ARG A 172 10.59 -5.10 -13.20
N TYR A 173 10.86 -3.96 -12.55
CA TYR A 173 9.82 -3.12 -11.94
C TYR A 173 8.71 -2.68 -12.92
N GLN A 174 9.02 -2.51 -14.21
CA GLN A 174 8.04 -2.15 -15.25
C GLN A 174 6.93 -3.21 -15.46
N GLN A 175 7.18 -4.45 -15.03
CA GLN A 175 6.23 -5.55 -15.10
C GLN A 175 5.41 -5.70 -13.80
N LEU A 176 5.71 -4.88 -12.78
CA LEU A 176 5.09 -4.96 -11.47
C LEU A 176 3.89 -4.01 -11.36
N SER A 177 3.03 -4.29 -10.39
CA SER A 177 1.95 -3.39 -10.00
C SER A 177 2.50 -2.09 -9.40
N VAL A 178 1.76 -1.00 -9.56
CA VAL A 178 2.12 0.30 -8.97
C VAL A 178 2.37 0.20 -7.46
N ALA A 179 1.55 -0.56 -6.73
CA ALA A 179 1.69 -0.75 -5.29
C ALA A 179 3.03 -1.40 -4.90
N GLU A 180 3.48 -2.37 -5.69
CA GLU A 180 4.77 -3.03 -5.47
C GLU A 180 5.95 -2.11 -5.80
N ILE A 181 5.85 -1.31 -6.86
CA ILE A 181 6.88 -0.32 -7.22
C ILE A 181 7.03 0.74 -6.12
N ARG A 182 5.92 1.23 -5.54
CA ARG A 182 5.95 2.13 -4.37
C ARG A 182 6.68 1.48 -3.19
N GLY A 183 6.43 0.19 -2.93
CA GLY A 183 7.12 -0.57 -1.89
C GLY A 183 8.63 -0.69 -2.13
N LEU A 184 9.05 -0.89 -3.37
CA LEU A 184 10.47 -0.93 -3.75
C LEU A 184 11.14 0.44 -3.57
N ALA A 185 10.48 1.52 -3.98
CA ALA A 185 10.97 2.90 -3.80
C ALA A 185 11.17 3.22 -2.31
N MET A 186 10.16 2.94 -1.48
CA MET A 186 10.25 3.09 -0.02
C MET A 186 11.39 2.26 0.60
N ALA A 187 11.66 1.07 0.08
CA ALA A 187 12.77 0.25 0.54
C ALA A 187 14.14 0.87 0.23
N LEU A 188 14.28 1.54 -0.94
CA LEU A 188 15.49 2.27 -1.32
C LEU A 188 15.66 3.58 -0.53
N GLU A 189 14.60 4.17 -0.01
CA GLU A 189 14.64 5.36 0.85
C GLU A 189 14.99 5.00 2.31
N SER A 190 14.34 3.96 2.83
CA SER A 190 14.41 3.58 4.25
C SER A 190 15.49 2.55 4.57
N GLY A 191 15.89 1.73 3.60
CA GLY A 191 16.71 0.53 3.78
C GLY A 191 15.88 -0.69 4.24
N MET A 192 14.57 -0.54 4.44
CA MET A 192 13.68 -1.61 4.86
C MET A 192 12.80 -2.10 3.71
N TYR A 193 13.00 -3.35 3.29
CA TYR A 193 12.12 -4.00 2.33
C TYR A 193 11.11 -4.91 3.02
N ARG A 194 9.85 -4.65 2.71
CA ARG A 194 8.70 -5.39 3.23
C ARG A 194 8.17 -6.34 2.16
N TYR A 195 8.46 -7.62 2.31
CA TYR A 195 7.92 -8.66 1.44
C TYR A 195 6.48 -9.05 1.81
N SER A 196 6.17 -9.02 3.11
CA SER A 196 4.84 -9.23 3.68
C SER A 196 4.68 -8.52 5.04
N MET A 197 3.51 -8.61 5.66
CA MET A 197 3.30 -8.14 7.05
C MET A 197 4.29 -8.73 8.06
N VAL A 198 4.74 -9.98 7.87
CA VAL A 198 5.60 -10.71 8.84
C VAL A 198 7.00 -11.04 8.31
N ALA A 199 7.28 -10.74 7.05
CA ALA A 199 8.58 -10.94 6.41
C ALA A 199 9.11 -9.63 5.84
N PHE A 200 10.19 -9.15 6.44
CA PHE A 200 10.88 -7.92 6.07
C PHE A 200 12.36 -8.05 6.37
N THR A 201 13.16 -7.25 5.68
CA THR A 201 14.61 -7.13 5.81
C THR A 201 14.97 -5.65 5.95
N ASN A 202 16.02 -5.34 6.71
CA ASN A 202 16.61 -4.00 6.82
C ASN A 202 17.99 -3.91 6.15
N GLN A 203 18.31 -4.85 5.26
CA GLN A 203 19.62 -4.98 4.61
C GLN A 203 19.64 -4.36 3.21
N ILE A 204 18.61 -3.61 2.83
CA ILE A 204 18.60 -2.93 1.54
C ILE A 204 19.49 -1.69 1.64
N THR A 205 20.44 -1.59 0.71
CA THR A 205 21.26 -0.39 0.59
C THR A 205 20.40 0.74 0.07
N LYS A 206 20.43 1.89 0.76
CA LYS A 206 19.68 3.07 0.34
C LYS A 206 20.20 3.60 -0.98
N ASP A 207 19.28 3.92 -1.90
CA ASP A 207 19.58 4.47 -3.22
C ASP A 207 18.49 5.47 -3.60
N TYR A 208 18.68 6.73 -3.20
CA TYR A 208 17.72 7.80 -3.48
C TYR A 208 17.53 8.07 -4.98
N PRO A 209 18.59 8.13 -5.82
CA PRO A 209 18.42 8.28 -7.27
C PRO A 209 17.56 7.17 -7.89
N GLN A 210 17.78 5.91 -7.52
CA GLN A 210 16.95 4.81 -8.03
C GLN A 210 15.52 4.88 -7.48
N SER A 211 15.33 5.30 -6.23
CA SER A 211 13.97 5.53 -5.70
C SER A 211 13.23 6.60 -6.50
N VAL A 212 13.87 7.75 -6.76
CA VAL A 212 13.30 8.83 -7.58
C VAL A 212 12.85 8.30 -8.95
N ALA A 213 13.68 7.50 -9.62
CA ALA A 213 13.32 6.91 -10.92
C ALA A 213 12.07 6.01 -10.83
N LEU A 214 11.92 5.23 -9.75
CA LEU A 214 10.72 4.42 -9.52
C LEU A 214 9.48 5.30 -9.24
N ARG A 215 9.63 6.36 -8.43
CA ARG A 215 8.54 7.29 -8.10
C ARG A 215 8.08 8.08 -9.33
N GLU A 216 9.01 8.51 -10.19
CA GLU A 216 8.69 9.13 -11.48
C GLU A 216 7.89 8.19 -12.37
N TYR A 217 8.30 6.92 -12.47
CA TYR A 217 7.58 5.91 -13.24
C TYR A 217 6.18 5.63 -12.69
N VAL A 218 6.00 5.66 -11.36
CA VAL A 218 4.68 5.57 -10.72
C VAL A 218 3.82 6.77 -11.07
N TYR A 219 4.33 7.99 -10.88
CA TYR A 219 3.59 9.22 -11.16
C TYR A 219 3.17 9.32 -12.64
N GLN A 220 4.01 8.90 -13.58
CA GLN A 220 3.67 8.85 -15.01
C GLN A 220 2.48 7.93 -15.32
N GLN A 221 2.26 6.89 -14.52
CA GLN A 221 1.14 5.95 -14.71
C GLN A 221 -0.14 6.40 -14.01
N THR A 222 -0.02 7.04 -12.84
CA THR A 222 -1.18 7.35 -11.99
C THR A 222 -1.64 8.80 -12.11
N ASN A 223 -0.71 9.72 -12.33
CA ASN A 223 -0.92 11.17 -12.36
C ASN A 223 -1.74 11.68 -11.16
N THR A 224 -1.47 11.17 -9.95
CA THR A 224 -2.16 11.58 -8.72
C THR A 224 -1.33 12.54 -7.88
N ALA A 225 -2.01 13.42 -7.13
CA ALA A 225 -1.37 14.36 -6.21
C ALA A 225 -0.55 13.67 -5.11
N GLY A 226 -1.00 12.48 -4.66
CA GLY A 226 -0.30 11.66 -3.67
C GLY A 226 1.02 11.12 -4.21
N ASP A 227 1.03 10.57 -5.42
CA ASP A 227 2.28 10.07 -6.03
C ASP A 227 3.25 11.21 -6.40
N LEU A 228 2.72 12.39 -6.75
CA LEU A 228 3.55 13.58 -6.97
C LEU A 228 4.23 14.06 -5.69
N TYR A 229 3.50 14.03 -4.56
CA TYR A 229 4.07 14.30 -3.24
C TYR A 229 5.18 13.31 -2.88
N GLU A 230 4.97 12.01 -3.07
CA GLU A 230 5.97 10.99 -2.76
C GLU A 230 7.24 11.12 -3.63
N LEU A 231 7.08 11.50 -4.90
CA LEU A 231 8.20 11.85 -5.78
C LEU A 231 8.96 13.07 -5.24
N ALA A 232 8.26 14.13 -4.84
CA ALA A 232 8.87 15.31 -4.24
C ALA A 232 9.63 14.97 -2.94
N ASP A 233 9.07 14.12 -2.07
CA ASP A 233 9.73 13.68 -0.84
C ASP A 233 10.99 12.87 -1.11
N SER A 234 11.01 12.07 -2.17
CA SER A 234 12.21 11.34 -2.59
C SER A 234 13.29 12.29 -3.13
N LEU A 235 12.88 13.30 -3.90
CA LEU A 235 13.77 14.29 -4.50
C LEU A 235 14.44 15.18 -3.44
N ARG A 236 13.87 15.39 -2.25
CA ARG A 236 14.49 16.26 -1.23
C ARG A 236 15.91 15.84 -0.82
N PHE A 237 16.27 14.57 -1.06
CA PHE A 237 17.60 14.02 -0.76
C PHE A 237 18.60 14.14 -1.92
N THR A 238 18.13 14.45 -3.14
CA THR A 238 18.96 14.46 -4.36
C THR A 238 18.90 15.77 -5.12
N ASP A 239 17.74 16.42 -5.17
CA ASP A 239 17.46 17.70 -5.82
C ASP A 239 16.37 18.47 -5.06
N ARG A 240 16.79 19.27 -4.07
CA ARG A 240 15.86 20.04 -3.22
C ARG A 240 15.08 21.10 -3.99
N VAL A 241 15.67 21.72 -5.01
CA VAL A 241 15.00 22.79 -5.77
C VAL A 241 13.82 22.20 -6.52
N ARG A 242 14.05 21.09 -7.24
CA ARG A 242 12.97 20.38 -7.92
C ARG A 242 11.95 19.83 -6.93
N ALA A 243 12.38 19.31 -5.78
CA ALA A 243 11.48 18.83 -4.74
C ALA A 243 10.49 19.91 -4.29
N VAL A 244 10.95 21.13 -3.98
CA VAL A 244 10.07 22.25 -3.57
C VAL A 244 9.03 22.56 -4.65
N THR A 245 9.43 22.62 -5.92
CA THR A 245 8.51 22.84 -7.03
C THR A 245 7.42 21.78 -7.06
N LEU A 246 7.79 20.50 -7.00
CA LEU A 246 6.82 19.39 -7.04
C LEU A 246 5.94 19.31 -5.79
N PHE A 247 6.44 19.70 -4.61
CA PHE A 247 5.59 19.84 -3.42
C PHE A 247 4.51 20.91 -3.63
N GLY A 248 4.85 22.04 -4.23
CA GLY A 248 3.89 23.08 -4.60
C GLY A 248 2.84 22.57 -5.59
N GLU A 249 3.27 21.90 -6.66
CA GLU A 249 2.37 21.31 -7.67
C GLU A 249 1.44 20.25 -7.06
N ALA A 250 1.97 19.36 -6.20
CA ALA A 250 1.16 18.37 -5.50
C ALA A 250 0.13 19.04 -4.56
N ALA A 251 0.51 20.13 -3.90
CA ALA A 251 -0.38 20.89 -3.04
C ALA A 251 -1.52 21.56 -3.83
N GLU A 252 -1.21 22.11 -5.01
CA GLU A 252 -2.18 22.66 -5.95
C GLU A 252 -3.14 21.61 -6.48
N GLN A 253 -2.66 20.39 -6.74
CA GLN A 253 -3.48 19.25 -7.14
C GLN A 253 -4.34 18.67 -6.00
N GLY A 254 -4.26 19.22 -4.79
CA GLY A 254 -5.13 18.85 -3.68
C GLY A 254 -4.54 17.82 -2.71
N SER A 255 -3.26 17.47 -2.79
CA SER A 255 -2.64 16.59 -1.79
C SER A 255 -2.60 17.30 -0.43
N PHE A 256 -3.36 16.80 0.55
CA PHE A 256 -3.35 17.30 1.93
C PHE A 256 -1.93 17.33 2.51
N VAL A 257 -1.19 16.22 2.35
CA VAL A 257 0.16 16.10 2.91
C VAL A 257 1.11 17.11 2.26
N ALA A 258 0.96 17.36 0.97
CA ALA A 258 1.73 18.38 0.26
C ALA A 258 1.34 19.80 0.69
N GLN A 259 0.05 20.10 0.84
CA GLN A 259 -0.40 21.42 1.33
C GLN A 259 0.14 21.73 2.73
N ARG A 260 0.11 20.73 3.62
CA ARG A 260 0.69 20.83 4.96
C ARG A 260 2.20 21.06 4.90
N TRP A 261 2.93 20.24 4.15
CA TRP A 261 4.38 20.35 4.03
C TRP A 261 4.79 21.68 3.39
N TYR A 262 4.14 22.06 2.28
CA TYR A 262 4.45 23.28 1.53
C TYR A 262 4.11 24.54 2.33
N GLY A 263 2.99 24.53 3.08
CA GLY A 263 2.66 25.60 4.02
C GLY A 263 3.73 25.76 5.11
N ASN A 264 4.21 24.66 5.69
CA ASN A 264 5.31 24.68 6.65
C ASN A 264 6.61 25.22 6.01
N TYR A 265 6.97 24.73 4.84
CA TYR A 265 8.14 25.21 4.09
C TYR A 265 8.08 26.72 3.82
N GLN A 266 6.93 27.24 3.38
CA GLN A 266 6.75 28.68 3.15
C GLN A 266 7.00 29.49 4.42
N ALA A 267 6.62 28.99 5.59
CA ALA A 267 6.91 29.66 6.85
C ALA A 267 8.41 29.64 7.17
N CYS A 268 9.09 28.50 6.99
CA CYS A 268 10.54 28.40 7.22
C CYS A 268 11.36 29.33 6.32
N VAL A 269 10.87 29.67 5.11
CA VAL A 269 11.54 30.64 4.22
C VAL A 269 11.03 32.08 4.39
N GLY A 270 10.24 32.35 5.43
CA GLY A 270 9.77 33.70 5.79
C GLY A 270 8.51 34.19 5.07
N ASN A 271 7.84 33.34 4.28
CA ASN A 271 6.63 33.67 3.53
C ASN A 271 5.36 33.37 4.36
N THR A 272 5.20 34.04 5.50
CA THR A 272 4.12 33.80 6.47
C THR A 272 2.71 33.82 5.85
N GLU A 273 2.42 34.76 4.95
CA GLU A 273 1.10 34.84 4.33
C GLU A 273 0.78 33.60 3.48
N GLN A 274 1.72 33.17 2.63
CA GLN A 274 1.54 31.96 1.81
C GLN A 274 1.46 30.70 2.69
N ALA A 275 2.26 30.65 3.76
CA ALA A 275 2.20 29.55 4.72
C ALA A 275 0.80 29.39 5.30
N LEU A 276 0.23 30.48 5.82
CA LEU A 276 -1.12 30.46 6.40
C LEU A 276 -2.18 30.13 5.34
N GLN A 277 -2.04 30.59 4.10
CA GLN A 277 -2.97 30.24 3.02
C GLN A 277 -2.97 28.72 2.76
N TRP A 278 -1.80 28.09 2.64
CA TRP A 278 -1.69 26.65 2.39
C TRP A 278 -2.14 25.80 3.57
N LEU A 279 -1.75 26.18 4.79
CA LEU A 279 -2.17 25.48 6.01
C LEU A 279 -3.69 25.57 6.21
N ASN A 280 -4.31 26.71 5.94
CA ASN A 280 -5.77 26.83 6.00
C ASN A 280 -6.47 25.94 4.95
N LYS A 281 -5.90 25.79 3.75
CA LYS A 281 -6.42 24.84 2.75
C LYS A 281 -6.30 23.39 3.24
N ALA A 282 -5.13 22.99 3.76
CA ALA A 282 -4.93 21.66 4.31
C ALA A 282 -5.94 21.35 5.42
N ARG A 283 -6.14 22.29 6.35
CA ARG A 283 -7.12 22.19 7.44
C ARG A 283 -8.57 22.01 6.96
N GLN A 284 -8.93 22.66 5.86
CA GLN A 284 -10.28 22.54 5.28
C GLN A 284 -10.49 21.20 4.58
N ASN A 285 -9.43 20.65 3.98
CA ASN A 285 -9.49 19.40 3.23
C ASN A 285 -9.55 18.16 4.14
N GLU A 286 -8.85 18.19 5.28
CA GLU A 286 -8.87 17.09 6.27
C GLU A 286 -9.25 17.62 7.67
N PRO A 287 -10.54 17.73 7.98
CA PRO A 287 -11.00 18.28 9.26
C PRO A 287 -10.56 17.48 10.49
N ASP A 288 -10.34 16.16 10.34
CA ASP A 288 -9.89 15.29 11.43
C ASP A 288 -8.44 15.59 11.86
N GLU A 289 -7.64 16.16 10.96
CA GLU A 289 -6.25 16.59 11.20
C GLU A 289 -6.16 18.08 11.56
N ALA A 290 -7.29 18.78 11.70
CA ALA A 290 -7.30 20.23 11.86
C ALA A 290 -6.57 20.71 13.11
N SER A 291 -6.64 19.97 14.22
CA SER A 291 -5.93 20.30 15.46
C SER A 291 -4.42 20.32 15.27
N PHE A 292 -3.88 19.35 14.54
CA PHE A 292 -2.47 19.29 14.20
C PHE A 292 -2.04 20.48 13.33
N ILE A 293 -2.88 20.90 12.38
CA ILE A 293 -2.61 22.07 11.54
C ILE A 293 -2.71 23.38 12.35
N ASP A 294 -3.64 23.47 13.29
CA ASP A 294 -3.83 24.63 14.15
C ASP A 294 -2.63 24.85 15.09
N ASP A 295 -1.95 23.78 15.53
CA ASP A 295 -0.70 23.87 16.28
C ASP A 295 0.39 24.57 15.45
N ILE A 296 0.61 24.14 14.20
CA ILE A 296 1.58 24.75 13.28
C ILE A 296 1.24 26.24 13.03
N ILE A 297 -0.04 26.53 12.78
CA ILE A 297 -0.51 27.92 12.58
C ILE A 297 -0.23 28.77 13.84
N SER A 298 -0.40 28.20 15.03
CA SER A 298 -0.18 28.89 16.30
C SER A 298 1.31 29.16 16.52
N GLU A 299 2.19 28.21 16.20
CA GLU A 299 3.64 28.40 16.22
C GLU A 299 4.06 29.54 15.29
N ILE A 300 3.60 29.54 14.03
CA ILE A 300 3.89 30.60 13.07
C ILE A 300 3.48 31.97 13.61
N LYS A 301 2.30 32.08 14.23
CA LYS A 301 1.81 33.35 14.78
C LYS A 301 2.59 33.81 16.01
N ALA A 302 3.07 32.89 16.84
CA ALA A 302 3.77 33.19 18.08
C ALA A 302 5.27 33.44 17.87
N LEU A 303 5.90 32.66 16.99
CA LEU A 303 7.35 32.57 16.81
C LEU A 303 7.82 33.11 15.46
N GLY A 304 6.93 33.31 14.50
CA GLY A 304 7.24 33.69 13.11
C GLY A 304 7.47 32.49 12.18
N GLU A 305 7.80 31.33 12.73
CA GLU A 305 8.06 30.08 12.01
C GLU A 305 7.69 28.84 12.86
N PRO A 306 7.45 27.67 12.25
CA PRO A 306 7.28 26.40 12.94
C PRO A 306 8.54 25.94 13.67
N THR A 307 8.37 25.17 14.75
CA THR A 307 9.48 24.70 15.58
C THR A 307 10.38 23.66 14.92
N ASN A 308 9.97 23.13 13.76
CA ASN A 308 10.72 22.15 12.98
C ASN A 308 11.45 22.76 11.77
N CYS A 309 11.59 24.08 11.71
CA CYS A 309 12.43 24.75 10.73
C CYS A 309 13.91 24.63 11.10
N LEU A 310 14.74 24.21 10.15
CA LEU A 310 16.20 24.25 10.26
C LEU A 310 16.79 24.74 8.94
N ASP A 311 17.53 25.84 8.98
CA ASP A 311 18.15 26.50 7.82
C ASP A 311 17.16 26.76 6.66
N GLY A 312 15.94 27.20 6.98
CA GLY A 312 14.90 27.48 5.99
C GLY A 312 14.26 26.23 5.37
N TRP A 313 14.36 25.08 6.03
CA TRP A 313 13.83 23.81 5.56
C TRP A 313 13.00 23.09 6.64
N VAL A 314 12.05 22.27 6.20
CA VAL A 314 11.18 21.46 7.08
C VAL A 314 11.87 20.14 7.42
N TYR A 315 12.02 19.85 8.72
CA TYR A 315 12.54 18.57 9.23
C TYR A 315 11.49 17.76 9.98
#